data_AF-A0A2P8FC36-F1
#
_entry.id   AF-A0A2P8FC36-F1
#
_cell.length_a   1.000
_cell.length_b   1.000
_cell.length_c   1.000
_cell.angle_alpha   90.00
_cell.angle_beta   90.00
_cell.angle_gamma   90.00
#
_symmetry.space_group_name_H-M   'P 1'
#
loop_
_entity.id
_entity.type
_entity.pdbx_description
1 polymer ?
#
loop_
_entity_poly.entity_id
_entity_poly.type
_entity_poly.pdbx_seq_one_letter_code
_entity_poly.pdbx_strand_id
1 'polypeptide(L)'
;MKRIITLFLLLYLIPSPSRAQQTNMLWEKAARAFFTFDMNGAAAILRDMLRDPHTNASDSAKVYRTLALRDWQFQHNYALATKRLDSALAIRASGNAALVALSNIAAEAQRYAVSLEAAEKALQLAATPAERRDAAIAYANTVYLSSKSSTHPDVHQLNKAGQLLMEVLQQMPGHPQAAKLLVGTGILQKDGRLLLNGWNAYFHFVTADSAYAYLKEPAKVLASILPYWKGNTLSATERKQIAQALARSGFYEHAALLAIPSQKDILIYARYLQALGTLTDNYYRQIAVHTAKDSLFEQQVMALSAGVLKDLHLSAGKDSLTYEKFLEVMQPRFGTMGFLGVTSSFHAKEVCLGHIVNVTRKDVLQYGYKASLTFIEIDLMTSNGFISWFSNKRFGNGGWSVNDTIYRVREAYMTEPVEAWTLITDSTVRKEQLSVFEKAIANTTSDTATLLNGINIRLRINAMDSVYATLYNQGLRGSELQLQFMNALERKQEDASIFAHEGRHSIDQIYFAKDFEKAPSSEREYRAKLSEIACADFPQYIFGKLVATVGPSGHGMANRMILENALTWMGQHQPEISGYDTTLPAIKQLHLLSASQIQTCFRDVDPLSKQ
;
A
#
# COMPACT_ATOMS: atom_id res chain seq x y z
N MET A 1 -29.53 68.30 21.58
CA MET A 1 -28.76 67.36 22.42
C MET A 1 -28.08 66.33 21.53
N LYS A 2 -26.75 66.24 21.62
CA LYS A 2 -25.87 65.37 20.82
C LYS A 2 -26.07 63.91 21.24
N ARG A 3 -26.29 62.99 20.28
CA ARG A 3 -26.01 61.56 20.48
C ARG A 3 -24.83 61.18 19.60
N ILE A 4 -23.71 61.01 20.30
CA ILE A 4 -22.40 60.63 19.79
C ILE A 4 -22.40 59.13 19.51
N ILE A 5 -21.79 58.81 18.38
CA ILE A 5 -21.37 57.52 17.86
C ILE A 5 -20.74 56.65 18.96
N THR A 6 -21.22 55.41 19.13
CA THR A 6 -20.44 54.34 19.80
C THR A 6 -20.64 53.04 19.03
N LEU A 7 -20.06 53.01 17.83
CA LEU A 7 -19.77 51.80 17.08
C LEU A 7 -18.24 51.71 17.03
N PHE A 8 -17.62 51.24 18.11
CA PHE A 8 -16.17 51.08 18.22
C PHE A 8 -15.86 49.66 18.68
N LEU A 9 -15.20 48.92 17.78
CA LEU A 9 -14.35 47.73 18.02
C LEU A 9 -14.92 46.59 18.88
N LEU A 10 -15.76 45.77 18.26
CA LEU A 10 -15.72 44.31 18.46
C LEU A 10 -15.04 43.67 17.24
N LEU A 11 -13.89 44.22 16.84
CA LEU A 11 -12.98 43.58 15.90
C LEU A 11 -12.04 42.65 16.67
N TYR A 12 -12.28 41.35 16.50
CA TYR A 12 -11.26 40.29 16.44
C TYR A 12 -10.35 40.09 17.66
N LEU A 13 -10.90 39.54 18.74
CA LEU A 13 -10.16 38.57 19.58
C LEU A 13 -10.38 37.16 19.01
N ILE A 14 -10.02 36.94 17.74
CA ILE A 14 -9.78 35.57 17.29
C ILE A 14 -8.40 35.22 17.84
N PRO A 15 -8.28 34.24 18.76
CA PRO A 15 -6.98 33.83 19.25
C PRO A 15 -6.11 33.47 18.05
N SER A 16 -4.96 34.14 17.91
CA SER A 16 -4.01 33.77 16.88
C SER A 16 -3.68 32.28 17.06
N PRO A 17 -3.67 31.49 15.97
CA PRO A 17 -3.36 30.07 16.07
C PRO A 17 -2.04 29.89 16.80
N SER A 18 -1.95 28.82 17.60
CA SER A 18 -0.69 28.50 18.27
C SER A 18 0.43 28.32 17.24
N ARG A 19 1.70 28.53 17.62
CA ARG A 19 2.84 28.41 16.70
C ARG A 19 2.86 27.06 15.95
N ALA A 20 2.60 25.97 16.66
CA ALA A 20 2.52 24.63 16.07
C ALA A 20 1.36 24.50 15.05
N GLN A 21 0.22 25.15 15.33
CA GLN A 21 -0.92 25.17 14.43
C GLN A 21 -0.63 25.94 13.14
N GLN A 22 0.10 27.07 13.22
CA GLN A 22 0.50 27.83 12.04
C GLN A 22 1.45 27.03 11.12
N THR A 23 2.47 26.37 11.68
CA THR A 23 3.38 25.51 10.90
C THR A 23 2.65 24.32 10.28
N ASN A 24 1.70 23.71 11.01
CA ASN A 24 0.87 22.62 10.47
C ASN A 24 0.01 23.10 9.29
N MET A 25 -0.59 24.29 9.38
CA MET A 25 -1.35 24.86 8.25
C MET A 25 -0.48 25.09 7.01
N LEU A 26 0.78 25.51 7.17
CA LEU A 26 1.71 25.66 6.05
C LEU A 26 2.08 24.30 5.43
N TRP A 27 2.29 23.26 6.24
CA TRP A 27 2.46 21.89 5.75
C TRP A 27 1.25 21.40 4.96
N GLU A 28 0.03 21.61 5.47
CA GLU A 28 -1.21 21.26 4.79
C GLU A 28 -1.37 22.02 3.46
N LYS A 29 -1.05 23.31 3.44
CA LYS A 29 -1.08 24.13 2.24
C LYS A 29 -0.07 23.64 1.20
N ALA A 30 1.16 23.32 1.62
CA ALA A 30 2.19 22.78 0.75
C ALA A 30 1.82 21.38 0.22
N ALA A 31 1.19 20.54 1.06
CA ALA A 31 0.68 19.24 0.66
C ALA A 31 -0.47 19.37 -0.34
N ARG A 32 -1.43 20.27 -0.09
CA ARG A 32 -2.53 20.56 -1.02
C ARG A 32 -2.02 21.01 -2.37
N ALA A 33 -1.12 22.00 -2.42
CA ALA A 33 -0.51 22.45 -3.66
C ALA A 33 0.19 21.29 -4.40
N PHE A 34 0.91 20.44 -3.69
CA PHE A 34 1.56 19.25 -4.26
C PHE A 34 0.55 18.26 -4.87
N PHE A 35 -0.53 17.94 -4.15
CA PHE A 35 -1.55 17.00 -4.63
C PHE A 35 -2.50 17.60 -5.68
N THR A 36 -2.49 18.92 -5.87
CA THR A 36 -3.11 19.58 -7.04
C THR A 36 -2.11 19.80 -8.19
N PHE A 37 -0.95 19.12 -8.15
CA PHE A 37 0.14 19.20 -9.12
C PHE A 37 0.77 20.60 -9.29
N ASP A 38 0.57 21.52 -8.35
CA ASP A 38 1.27 22.80 -8.28
C ASP A 38 2.61 22.63 -7.56
N MET A 39 3.58 22.04 -8.28
CA MET A 39 4.91 21.74 -7.78
C MET A 39 5.68 23.01 -7.36
N ASN A 40 5.53 24.09 -8.13
CA ASN A 40 6.21 25.35 -7.88
C ASN A 40 5.63 26.06 -6.65
N GLY A 41 4.29 26.12 -6.53
CA GLY A 41 3.63 26.67 -5.35
C GLY A 41 3.94 25.87 -4.09
N ALA A 42 3.94 24.53 -4.18
CA ALA A 42 4.34 23.68 -3.07
C ALA A 42 5.79 23.93 -2.64
N ALA A 43 6.73 24.10 -3.58
CA ALA A 43 8.12 24.43 -3.27
C ALA A 43 8.29 25.86 -2.72
N ALA A 44 7.50 26.82 -3.20
CA ALA A 44 7.51 28.20 -2.70
C ALA A 44 7.07 28.25 -1.23
N ILE A 45 5.95 27.61 -0.89
CA ILE A 45 5.45 27.54 0.49
C ILE A 45 6.50 26.91 1.43
N LEU A 46 7.15 25.82 0.99
CA LEU A 46 8.22 25.21 1.76
C LEU A 46 9.40 26.16 1.98
N ARG A 47 9.83 26.93 0.97
CA ARG A 47 10.89 27.94 1.15
C ARG A 47 10.46 29.07 2.07
N ASP A 48 9.19 29.45 2.06
CA ASP A 48 8.67 30.46 2.99
C ASP A 48 8.67 29.95 4.43
N MET A 49 8.40 28.66 4.67
CA MET A 49 8.57 28.05 5.99
C MET A 49 10.02 28.18 6.49
N LEU A 50 11.03 28.02 5.63
CA LEU A 50 12.45 28.21 6.03
C LEU A 50 12.81 29.66 6.38
N ARG A 51 12.03 30.63 5.91
CA ARG A 51 12.22 32.06 6.20
C ARG A 51 11.40 32.52 7.41
N ASP A 52 10.38 31.75 7.79
CA ASP A 52 9.56 32.04 8.95
C ASP A 52 10.37 31.83 10.24
N PRO A 53 10.59 32.87 11.06
CA PRO A 53 11.34 32.75 12.31
C PRO A 53 10.66 31.83 13.35
N HIS A 54 9.42 31.41 13.11
CA HIS A 54 8.68 30.48 13.97
C HIS A 54 8.84 29.01 13.59
N THR A 55 9.46 28.69 12.45
CA THR A 55 9.72 27.30 12.06
C THR A 55 10.83 26.71 12.94
N ASN A 56 10.51 25.64 13.66
CA ASN A 56 11.49 24.97 14.52
C ASN A 56 12.54 24.20 13.69
N ALA A 57 13.62 23.75 14.35
CA ALA A 57 14.72 23.03 13.72
C ALA A 57 14.29 21.72 13.05
N SER A 58 13.40 20.95 13.67
CA SER A 58 12.89 19.68 13.13
C SER A 58 12.11 19.91 11.83
N ASP A 59 11.21 20.89 11.83
CA ASP A 59 10.45 21.27 10.64
C ASP A 59 11.36 21.81 9.55
N SER A 60 12.35 22.64 9.88
CA SER A 60 13.32 23.15 8.91
C SER A 60 14.10 22.02 8.23
N ALA A 61 14.60 21.04 9.00
CA ALA A 61 15.29 19.87 8.44
C ALA A 61 14.35 19.02 7.56
N LYS A 62 13.08 18.83 7.98
CA LYS A 62 12.06 18.14 7.19
C LYS A 62 11.74 18.88 5.88
N VAL A 63 11.68 20.21 5.90
CA VAL A 63 11.49 21.04 4.71
C VAL A 63 12.65 20.84 3.73
N TYR A 64 13.90 20.99 4.18
CA TYR A 64 15.07 20.77 3.33
C TYR A 64 15.09 19.37 2.71
N ARG A 65 14.80 18.33 3.49
CA ARG A 65 14.69 16.94 2.99
C ARG A 65 13.59 16.78 1.95
N THR A 66 12.41 17.34 2.22
CA THR A 66 11.27 17.29 1.28
C THR A 66 11.63 17.98 -0.04
N LEU A 67 12.25 19.15 0.04
CA LEU A 67 12.74 19.90 -1.10
C LEU A 67 13.82 19.13 -1.87
N ALA A 68 14.74 18.44 -1.19
CA ALA A 68 15.78 17.62 -1.83
C ALA A 68 15.22 16.43 -2.60
N LEU A 69 14.29 15.69 -1.98
CA LEU A 69 13.61 14.56 -2.63
C LEU A 69 12.90 15.00 -3.91
N ARG A 70 12.25 16.16 -3.89
CA ARG A 70 11.57 16.74 -5.07
C ARG A 70 12.53 17.17 -6.17
N ASP A 71 13.66 17.79 -5.84
CA ASP A 71 14.67 18.17 -6.85
C ASP A 71 15.23 16.94 -7.56
N TRP A 72 15.46 15.86 -6.81
CA TRP A 72 15.90 14.60 -7.40
C TRP A 72 14.77 13.98 -8.22
N GLN A 73 13.63 13.66 -7.60
CA GLN A 73 12.54 12.90 -8.23
C GLN A 73 12.03 13.56 -9.51
N PHE A 74 11.87 14.88 -9.55
CA PHE A 74 11.23 15.56 -10.68
C PHE A 74 12.23 16.19 -11.66
N GLN A 75 13.39 16.63 -11.18
CA GLN A 75 14.36 17.39 -12.00
C GLN A 75 15.67 16.63 -12.21
N HIS A 76 15.87 15.46 -11.57
CA HIS A 76 17.14 14.74 -11.56
C HIS A 76 18.34 15.61 -11.15
N ASN A 77 18.11 16.64 -10.33
CA ASN A 77 19.14 17.58 -9.93
C ASN A 77 19.88 17.09 -8.67
N TYR A 78 20.80 16.14 -8.86
CA TYR A 78 21.58 15.54 -7.77
C TYR A 78 22.34 16.57 -6.93
N ALA A 79 22.96 17.57 -7.58
CA ALA A 79 23.77 18.57 -6.90
C ALA A 79 22.91 19.45 -5.97
N LEU A 80 21.75 19.90 -6.44
CA LEU A 80 20.84 20.70 -5.62
C LEU A 80 20.21 19.88 -4.49
N ALA A 81 19.81 18.64 -4.78
CA ALA A 81 19.27 17.73 -3.77
C ALA A 81 20.28 17.48 -2.64
N THR A 82 21.54 17.19 -2.98
CA THR A 82 22.62 16.97 -2.01
C THR A 82 22.86 18.22 -1.17
N LYS A 83 22.97 19.41 -1.79
CA LYS A 83 23.13 20.68 -1.07
C LYS A 83 22.01 20.92 -0.05
N ARG A 84 20.76 20.59 -0.39
CA ARG A 84 19.62 20.71 0.53
C ARG A 84 19.72 19.69 1.67
N LEU A 85 20.16 18.46 1.40
CA LEU A 85 20.38 17.46 2.46
C LEU A 85 21.52 17.85 3.40
N ASP A 86 22.60 18.45 2.89
CA ASP A 86 23.66 19.01 3.71
C ASP A 86 23.12 20.11 4.64
N SER A 87 22.23 20.97 4.12
CA SER A 87 21.54 21.97 4.96
C SER A 87 20.65 21.32 6.03
N ALA A 88 19.95 20.22 5.72
CA ALA A 88 19.19 19.47 6.73
C ALA A 88 20.09 18.87 7.82
N LEU A 89 21.24 18.30 7.43
CA LEU A 89 22.21 17.71 8.35
C LEU A 89 22.85 18.74 9.28
N ALA A 90 23.10 19.95 8.78
CA ALA A 90 23.65 21.05 9.58
C ALA A 90 22.74 21.47 10.76
N ILE A 91 21.42 21.29 10.64
CA ILE A 91 20.43 21.65 11.66
C ILE A 91 20.42 20.65 12.84
N ARG A 92 21.08 19.48 12.70
CA ARG A 92 21.20 18.40 13.70
C ARG A 92 19.89 17.77 14.19
N ALA A 93 18.73 18.34 13.89
CA ALA A 93 17.43 17.71 14.09
C ALA A 93 17.15 16.72 12.94
N SER A 94 16.92 15.44 13.25
CA SER A 94 16.58 14.39 12.25
C SER A 94 17.71 14.03 11.26
N GLY A 95 18.96 13.96 11.74
CA GLY A 95 20.12 13.62 10.91
C GLY A 95 20.02 12.25 10.21
N ASN A 96 19.48 11.22 10.89
CA ASN A 96 19.29 9.89 10.30
C ASN A 96 18.43 9.94 9.02
N ALA A 97 17.24 10.55 9.07
CA ALA A 97 16.34 10.58 7.92
C ALA A 97 16.89 11.38 6.72
N ALA A 98 17.72 12.41 6.97
CA ALA A 98 18.43 13.12 5.90
C ALA A 98 19.52 12.25 5.25
N LEU A 99 20.25 11.45 6.04
CA LEU A 99 21.24 10.51 5.53
C LEU A 99 20.61 9.33 4.76
N VAL A 100 19.46 8.83 5.21
CA VAL A 100 18.68 7.82 4.45
C VAL A 100 18.25 8.38 3.10
N ALA A 101 17.74 9.61 3.05
CA ALA A 101 17.38 10.27 1.80
C ALA A 101 18.61 10.46 0.88
N LEU A 102 19.76 10.87 1.44
CA LEU A 102 21.01 10.98 0.68
C LEU A 102 21.45 9.64 0.11
N SER A 103 21.37 8.57 0.91
CA SER A 103 21.70 7.22 0.48
C SER A 103 20.85 6.80 -0.72
N ASN A 104 19.53 6.94 -0.62
CA ASN A 104 18.62 6.54 -1.70
C ASN A 104 18.86 7.35 -2.98
N ILE A 105 18.96 8.68 -2.89
CA ILE A 105 19.23 9.56 -4.04
C ILE A 105 20.59 9.21 -4.69
N ALA A 106 21.63 8.99 -3.87
CA ALA A 106 22.95 8.62 -4.39
C ALA A 106 22.96 7.23 -5.03
N ALA A 107 22.21 6.25 -4.50
CA ALA A 107 22.08 4.93 -5.09
C ALA A 107 21.40 4.99 -6.47
N GLU A 108 20.29 5.74 -6.58
CA GLU A 108 19.60 5.95 -7.86
C GLU A 108 20.48 6.70 -8.87
N ALA A 109 21.29 7.65 -8.40
CA ALA A 109 22.30 8.34 -9.20
C ALA A 109 23.56 7.48 -9.50
N GLN A 110 23.56 6.19 -9.16
CA GLN A 110 24.67 5.25 -9.32
C GLN A 110 25.98 5.67 -8.61
N ARG A 111 25.87 6.49 -7.55
CA ARG A 111 26.97 6.94 -6.69
C ARG A 111 27.05 6.08 -5.44
N TYR A 112 27.30 4.78 -5.64
CA TYR A 112 27.18 3.77 -4.58
C TYR A 112 28.10 4.00 -3.38
N ALA A 113 29.31 4.55 -3.57
CA ALA A 113 30.22 4.85 -2.46
C ALA A 113 29.63 5.92 -1.51
N VAL A 114 29.13 7.03 -2.05
CA VAL A 114 28.46 8.09 -1.28
C VAL A 114 27.21 7.55 -0.61
N SER A 115 26.46 6.72 -1.33
CA SER A 115 25.25 6.11 -0.81
C SER A 115 25.50 5.20 0.38
N LEU A 116 26.55 4.38 0.32
CA LEU A 116 26.94 3.45 1.38
C LEU A 116 27.43 4.21 2.60
N GLU A 117 28.28 5.22 2.40
CA GLU A 117 28.76 6.08 3.50
C GLU A 117 27.59 6.76 4.22
N ALA A 118 26.62 7.29 3.48
CA ALA A 118 25.43 7.90 4.06
C ALA A 118 24.59 6.90 4.86
N ALA A 119 24.36 5.69 4.32
CA ALA A 119 23.62 4.64 5.02
C ALA A 119 24.33 4.17 6.30
N GLU A 120 25.67 4.05 6.29
CA GLU A 120 26.44 3.68 7.47
C GLU A 120 26.38 4.75 8.57
N LYS A 121 26.51 6.03 8.19
CA LYS A 121 26.29 7.14 9.11
C LYS A 121 24.86 7.16 9.65
N ALA A 122 23.86 6.84 8.82
CA ALA A 122 22.48 6.75 9.25
C ALA A 122 22.29 5.65 10.31
N LEU A 123 22.88 4.47 10.09
CA LEU A 123 22.88 3.36 11.06
C LEU A 123 23.52 3.76 12.39
N GLN A 124 24.62 4.50 12.36
CA GLN A 124 25.30 5.00 13.58
C GLN A 124 24.47 6.04 14.35
N LEU A 125 23.71 6.88 13.63
CA LEU A 125 22.88 7.94 14.23
C LEU A 125 21.46 7.49 14.59
N ALA A 126 21.06 6.27 14.24
CA ALA A 126 19.71 5.78 14.52
C ALA A 126 19.46 5.70 16.04
N ALA A 127 18.48 6.45 16.53
CA ALA A 127 18.09 6.49 17.94
C ALA A 127 16.86 5.62 18.23
N THR A 128 16.09 5.28 17.20
CA THR A 128 14.87 4.46 17.32
C THR A 128 14.94 3.19 16.44
N PRO A 129 14.16 2.14 16.76
CA PRO A 129 14.04 0.96 15.90
C PRO A 129 13.61 1.30 14.46
N ALA A 130 12.71 2.29 14.30
CA ALA A 130 12.26 2.76 13.00
C ALA A 130 13.40 3.39 12.17
N GLU A 131 14.18 4.28 12.79
CA GLU A 131 15.35 4.90 12.14
C GLU A 131 16.44 3.86 11.77
N ARG A 132 16.65 2.87 12.64
CA ARG A 132 17.61 1.78 12.37
C ARG A 132 17.13 0.91 11.20
N ARG A 133 15.83 0.59 11.15
CA ARG A 133 15.22 -0.16 10.04
C ARG A 133 15.37 0.58 8.72
N ASP A 134 15.02 1.87 8.67
CA ASP A 134 15.08 2.65 7.43
C ASP A 134 16.53 2.77 6.93
N ALA A 135 17.49 2.95 7.84
CA ALA A 135 18.92 2.94 7.51
C ALA A 135 19.44 1.57 7.07
N ALA A 136 18.98 0.48 7.69
CA ALA A 136 19.30 -0.90 7.31
C ALA A 136 18.82 -1.22 5.87
N ILE A 137 17.59 -0.81 5.54
CA ILE A 137 17.03 -0.98 4.20
C ILE A 137 17.83 -0.16 3.17
N ALA A 138 18.18 1.10 3.49
CA ALA A 138 18.99 1.93 2.60
C ALA A 138 20.40 1.34 2.35
N TYR A 139 21.06 0.83 3.41
CA TYR A 139 22.33 0.13 3.31
C TYR A 139 22.21 -1.08 2.39
N ALA A 140 21.24 -1.97 2.66
CA ALA A 140 21.07 -3.20 1.91
C ALA A 140 20.68 -2.94 0.44
N ASN A 141 19.85 -1.93 0.17
CA ASN A 141 19.53 -1.53 -1.20
C ASN A 141 20.77 -1.09 -1.97
N THR A 142 21.63 -0.29 -1.34
CA THR A 142 22.89 0.17 -1.95
C THR A 142 23.82 -0.98 -2.28
N VAL A 143 24.01 -1.90 -1.33
CA VAL A 143 24.85 -3.10 -1.51
C VAL A 143 24.28 -3.99 -2.61
N TYR A 144 22.96 -4.20 -2.65
CA TYR A 144 22.32 -4.98 -3.71
C TYR A 144 22.55 -4.34 -5.09
N LEU A 145 22.29 -3.03 -5.24
CA LEU A 145 22.43 -2.33 -6.51
C LEU A 145 23.87 -2.28 -7.02
N SER A 146 24.86 -2.08 -6.15
CA SER A 146 26.27 -2.10 -6.52
C SER A 146 26.77 -3.51 -6.87
N SER A 147 26.21 -4.53 -6.22
CA SER A 147 26.64 -5.92 -6.37
C SER A 147 26.00 -6.65 -7.54
N LYS A 148 24.74 -6.37 -7.88
CA LYS A 148 23.98 -7.14 -8.89
C LYS A 148 24.60 -7.12 -10.30
N SER A 149 25.40 -6.09 -10.61
CA SER A 149 26.12 -5.95 -11.87
C SER A 149 27.62 -6.24 -11.74
N SER A 150 28.12 -6.53 -10.53
CA SER A 150 29.53 -6.79 -10.27
C SER A 150 29.87 -8.26 -10.53
N THR A 151 31.01 -8.52 -11.16
CA THR A 151 31.57 -9.88 -11.29
C THR A 151 32.18 -10.38 -9.98
N HIS A 152 32.52 -9.47 -9.07
CA HIS A 152 33.11 -9.76 -7.77
C HIS A 152 32.42 -8.91 -6.69
N PRO A 153 31.20 -9.26 -6.27
CA PRO A 153 30.51 -8.57 -5.17
C PRO A 153 31.32 -8.58 -3.87
N ASP A 154 31.23 -7.51 -3.08
CA ASP A 154 31.85 -7.45 -1.76
C ASP A 154 31.06 -8.34 -0.78
N VAL A 155 31.65 -9.50 -0.45
CA VAL A 155 31.03 -10.50 0.43
C VAL A 155 30.80 -9.96 1.85
N HIS A 156 31.67 -9.09 2.36
CA HIS A 156 31.51 -8.52 3.70
C HIS A 156 30.31 -7.57 3.75
N GLN A 157 30.17 -6.70 2.75
CA GLN A 157 29.02 -5.81 2.63
C GLN A 157 27.72 -6.59 2.48
N LEU A 158 27.72 -7.65 1.66
CA LEU A 158 26.57 -8.53 1.50
C LEU A 158 26.20 -9.23 2.82
N ASN A 159 27.18 -9.73 3.58
CA ASN A 159 26.97 -10.34 4.90
C ASN A 159 26.30 -9.37 5.87
N LYS A 160 26.80 -8.12 5.95
CA LYS A 160 26.20 -7.08 6.77
C LYS A 160 24.79 -6.73 6.30
N ALA A 161 24.56 -6.61 4.99
CA ALA A 161 23.24 -6.34 4.43
C ALA A 161 22.23 -7.46 4.78
N GLY A 162 22.60 -8.72 4.60
CA GLY A 162 21.76 -9.86 4.96
C GLY A 162 21.39 -9.91 6.44
N GLN A 163 22.36 -9.65 7.33
CA GLN A 163 22.12 -9.57 8.77
C GLN A 163 21.15 -8.43 9.13
N LEU A 164 21.38 -7.22 8.61
CA LEU A 164 20.53 -6.07 8.85
C LEU A 164 19.09 -6.30 8.36
N LEU A 165 18.92 -6.91 7.19
CA LEU A 165 17.59 -7.25 6.66
C LEU A 165 16.89 -8.31 7.51
N MET A 166 17.62 -9.31 8.01
CA MET A 166 17.07 -10.29 8.95
C MET A 166 16.65 -9.64 10.27
N GLU A 167 17.42 -8.68 10.82
CA GLU A 167 17.02 -7.89 12.00
C GLU A 167 15.70 -7.14 11.74
N VAL A 168 15.57 -6.50 10.56
CA VAL A 168 14.33 -5.83 10.17
C VAL A 168 13.16 -6.81 10.11
N LEU A 169 13.33 -7.97 9.48
CA LEU A 169 12.27 -8.98 9.36
C LEU A 169 11.96 -9.70 10.68
N GLN A 170 12.88 -9.72 11.66
CA GLN A 170 12.55 -10.21 13.00
C GLN A 170 11.59 -9.26 13.73
N GLN A 171 11.72 -7.95 13.51
CA GLN A 171 10.83 -6.94 14.10
C GLN A 171 9.54 -6.77 13.28
N MET A 172 9.62 -6.94 11.97
CA MET A 172 8.52 -6.77 11.03
C MET A 172 8.57 -7.85 9.93
N PRO A 173 8.14 -9.09 10.23
CA PRO A 173 8.25 -10.27 9.36
C PRO A 173 7.61 -10.16 7.97
N GLY A 174 6.76 -9.15 7.77
CA GLY A 174 6.08 -8.90 6.50
C GLY A 174 6.55 -7.67 5.74
N HIS A 175 7.69 -7.05 6.11
CA HIS A 175 8.14 -5.81 5.46
C HIS A 175 8.53 -6.06 3.99
N PRO A 176 7.77 -5.54 2.99
CA PRO A 176 7.93 -5.95 1.59
C PRO A 176 9.31 -5.60 1.01
N GLN A 177 9.78 -4.38 1.22
CA GLN A 177 11.07 -3.94 0.69
C GLN A 177 12.24 -4.73 1.29
N ALA A 178 12.27 -4.93 2.61
CA ALA A 178 13.31 -5.70 3.28
C ALA A 178 13.31 -7.17 2.80
N ALA A 179 12.13 -7.77 2.71
CA ALA A 179 11.95 -9.13 2.21
C ALA A 179 12.45 -9.29 0.76
N LYS A 180 12.07 -8.38 -0.14
CA LYS A 180 12.53 -8.36 -1.54
C LYS A 180 14.05 -8.17 -1.64
N LEU A 181 14.62 -7.23 -0.89
CA LEU A 181 16.07 -7.04 -0.85
C LEU A 181 16.81 -8.26 -0.29
N LEU A 182 16.20 -8.99 0.64
CA LEU A 182 16.79 -10.20 1.22
C LEU A 182 16.85 -11.35 0.20
N VAL A 183 15.84 -11.46 -0.68
CA VAL A 183 15.89 -12.38 -1.83
C VAL A 183 17.11 -12.06 -2.71
N GLY A 184 17.28 -10.80 -3.12
CA GLY A 184 18.41 -10.38 -3.95
C GLY A 184 19.77 -10.58 -3.28
N THR A 185 19.86 -10.21 -2.00
CA THR A 185 21.08 -10.35 -1.20
C THR A 185 21.46 -11.82 -1.02
N GLY A 186 20.50 -12.70 -0.71
CA GLY A 186 20.72 -14.14 -0.57
C GLY A 186 21.21 -14.79 -1.87
N ILE A 187 20.69 -14.37 -3.04
CA ILE A 187 21.19 -14.82 -4.34
C ILE A 187 22.66 -14.47 -4.53
N LEU A 188 23.02 -13.20 -4.28
CA LEU A 188 24.39 -12.70 -4.47
C LEU A 188 25.38 -13.30 -3.47
N GLN A 189 24.92 -13.62 -2.25
CA GLN A 189 25.70 -14.32 -1.23
C GLN A 189 25.81 -15.83 -1.44
N LYS A 190 25.01 -16.40 -2.34
CA LYS A 190 24.82 -17.84 -2.44
C LYS A 190 24.36 -18.46 -1.12
N ASP A 191 23.46 -17.77 -0.41
CA ASP A 191 22.82 -18.21 0.83
C ASP A 191 21.33 -18.44 0.57
N GLY A 192 20.97 -19.70 0.38
CA GLY A 192 19.60 -20.10 0.12
C GLY A 192 18.68 -19.90 1.32
N ARG A 193 19.18 -19.91 2.57
CA ARG A 193 18.33 -19.65 3.75
C ARG A 193 17.88 -18.19 3.77
N LEU A 194 18.77 -17.25 3.46
CA LEU A 194 18.38 -15.84 3.33
C LEU A 194 17.38 -15.64 2.20
N LEU A 195 17.62 -16.24 1.03
CA LEU A 195 16.70 -16.17 -0.09
C LEU A 195 15.30 -16.70 0.30
N LEU A 196 15.23 -17.90 0.90
CA LEU A 196 13.97 -18.52 1.28
C LEU A 196 13.24 -17.69 2.35
N ASN A 197 13.96 -17.17 3.34
CA ASN A 197 13.39 -16.30 4.37
C ASN A 197 12.82 -15.01 3.76
N GLY A 198 13.54 -14.38 2.83
CA GLY A 198 13.07 -13.19 2.11
C GLY A 198 11.82 -13.49 1.28
N TRP A 199 11.80 -14.63 0.57
CA TRP A 199 10.65 -15.03 -0.24
C TRP A 199 9.40 -15.31 0.62
N ASN A 200 9.57 -16.07 1.71
CA ASN A 200 8.49 -16.35 2.66
C ASN A 200 7.97 -15.05 3.32
N ALA A 201 8.87 -14.18 3.76
CA ALA A 201 8.52 -12.90 4.37
C ALA A 201 7.77 -11.97 3.41
N TYR A 202 8.11 -11.99 2.11
CA TYR A 202 7.44 -11.14 1.11
C TYR A 202 5.96 -11.49 0.95
N PHE A 203 5.65 -12.79 0.95
CA PHE A 203 4.29 -13.31 0.78
C PHE A 203 3.58 -13.68 2.09
N HIS A 204 4.19 -13.36 3.24
CA HIS A 204 3.66 -13.66 4.58
C HIS A 204 3.42 -15.15 4.86
N PHE A 205 4.24 -16.03 4.27
CA PHE A 205 4.16 -17.47 4.49
C PHE A 205 5.00 -17.91 5.68
N VAL A 206 4.43 -18.78 6.52
CA VAL A 206 5.17 -19.43 7.61
C VAL A 206 5.94 -20.63 7.07
N THR A 207 5.31 -21.39 6.17
CA THR A 207 5.90 -22.56 5.52
C THR A 207 5.50 -22.61 4.05
N ALA A 208 6.19 -23.43 3.26
CA ALA A 208 5.78 -23.72 1.89
C ALA A 208 4.35 -24.30 1.80
N ASP A 209 3.88 -24.93 2.87
CA ASP A 209 2.53 -25.46 2.94
C ASP A 209 1.46 -24.40 3.14
N SER A 210 1.81 -23.26 3.74
CA SER A 210 0.90 -22.11 3.87
C SER A 210 0.77 -21.26 2.60
N ALA A 211 1.56 -21.56 1.56
CA ALA A 211 1.53 -20.81 0.31
C ALA A 211 0.17 -20.96 -0.41
N TYR A 212 -0.28 -19.86 -1.04
CA TYR A 212 -1.45 -19.86 -1.91
C TYR A 212 -1.35 -20.92 -3.00
N ALA A 213 -2.49 -21.40 -3.51
CA ALA A 213 -2.51 -22.42 -4.55
C ALA A 213 -1.63 -22.05 -5.76
N TYR A 214 -1.65 -20.77 -6.15
CA TYR A 214 -0.83 -20.24 -7.25
C TYR A 214 0.69 -20.32 -6.99
N LEU A 215 1.12 -20.15 -5.73
CA LEU A 215 2.53 -20.13 -5.32
C LEU A 215 3.02 -21.44 -4.70
N LYS A 216 2.16 -22.46 -4.60
CA LYS A 216 2.47 -23.73 -3.92
C LYS A 216 3.61 -24.50 -4.59
N GLU A 217 3.65 -24.54 -5.93
CA GLU A 217 4.73 -25.23 -6.66
C GLU A 217 6.08 -24.50 -6.50
N PRO A 218 6.16 -23.16 -6.73
CA PRO A 218 7.37 -22.41 -6.42
C PRO A 218 7.84 -22.61 -4.98
N ALA A 219 6.93 -22.56 -4.00
CA ALA A 219 7.26 -22.74 -2.59
C ALA A 219 7.93 -24.10 -2.31
N LYS A 220 7.39 -25.18 -2.88
CA LYS A 220 7.94 -26.54 -2.73
C LYS A 220 9.35 -26.65 -3.34
N VAL A 221 9.55 -26.11 -4.54
CA VAL A 221 10.86 -26.11 -5.20
C VAL A 221 11.89 -25.34 -4.36
N LEU A 222 11.54 -24.12 -3.93
CA LEU A 222 12.45 -23.29 -3.13
C LEU A 222 12.77 -23.93 -1.79
N ALA A 223 11.78 -24.46 -1.08
CA ALA A 223 11.97 -25.10 0.22
C ALA A 223 12.78 -26.41 0.15
N SER A 224 12.76 -27.12 -0.99
CA SER A 224 13.53 -28.37 -1.14
C SER A 224 15.01 -28.14 -1.46
N ILE A 225 15.35 -27.08 -2.20
CA ILE A 225 16.72 -26.84 -2.69
C ILE A 225 17.48 -25.87 -1.77
N LEU A 226 16.86 -24.74 -1.42
CA LEU A 226 17.56 -23.61 -0.82
C LEU A 226 18.19 -23.86 0.56
N PRO A 227 17.61 -24.67 1.47
CA PRO A 227 18.22 -24.93 2.78
C PRO A 227 19.65 -25.50 2.69
N TYR A 228 19.99 -26.15 1.58
CA TYR A 228 21.30 -26.79 1.35
C TYR A 228 22.28 -25.91 0.57
N TRP A 229 21.84 -24.76 0.06
CA TRP A 229 22.68 -23.85 -0.71
C TRP A 229 23.38 -22.84 0.21
N LYS A 230 24.66 -23.10 0.54
CA LYS A 230 25.50 -22.21 1.37
C LYS A 230 26.92 -22.11 0.80
N GLY A 231 27.15 -21.16 -0.10
CA GLY A 231 28.45 -20.96 -0.76
C GLY A 231 28.85 -22.03 -1.79
N ASN A 232 28.30 -23.24 -1.67
CA ASN A 232 28.49 -24.34 -2.62
C ASN A 232 27.94 -24.00 -4.01
N THR A 233 28.54 -24.61 -5.03
CA THR A 233 28.07 -24.51 -6.41
C THR A 233 26.79 -25.32 -6.57
N LEU A 234 25.69 -24.66 -6.90
CA LEU A 234 24.47 -25.33 -7.36
C LEU A 234 24.75 -26.09 -8.65
N SER A 235 24.17 -27.28 -8.79
CA SER A 235 24.12 -27.93 -10.10
C SER A 235 23.35 -27.05 -11.11
N ALA A 236 23.61 -27.24 -12.40
CA ALA A 236 22.89 -26.52 -13.45
C ALA A 236 21.37 -26.74 -13.36
N THR A 237 20.94 -27.93 -12.92
CA THR A 237 19.54 -28.28 -12.71
C THR A 237 18.92 -27.52 -11.53
N GLU A 238 19.56 -27.52 -10.36
CA GLU A 238 19.06 -26.80 -9.19
C GLU A 238 19.00 -25.29 -9.45
N ARG A 239 20.05 -24.72 -10.06
CA ARG A 239 20.09 -23.31 -10.46
C ARG A 239 18.94 -22.96 -11.40
N LYS A 240 18.67 -23.81 -12.40
CA LYS A 240 17.54 -23.66 -13.33
C LYS A 240 16.20 -23.69 -12.60
N GLN A 241 16.01 -24.64 -11.68
CA GLN A 241 14.79 -24.80 -10.89
C GLN A 241 14.52 -23.60 -9.98
N ILE A 242 15.53 -23.10 -9.26
CA ILE A 242 15.38 -21.91 -8.42
C ILE A 242 15.01 -20.68 -9.27
N ALA A 243 15.69 -20.47 -10.40
CA ALA A 243 15.37 -19.36 -11.30
C ALA A 243 13.93 -19.46 -11.84
N GLN A 244 13.46 -20.65 -12.19
CA GLN A 244 12.07 -20.89 -12.61
C GLN A 244 11.06 -20.62 -11.49
N ALA A 245 11.32 -21.09 -10.27
CA ALA A 245 10.42 -20.87 -9.14
C ALA A 245 10.32 -19.37 -8.78
N LEU A 246 11.43 -18.63 -8.79
CA LEU A 246 11.42 -17.18 -8.62
C LEU A 246 10.63 -16.47 -9.73
N ALA A 247 10.86 -16.83 -10.99
CA ALA A 247 10.14 -16.27 -12.13
C ALA A 247 8.63 -16.52 -12.04
N ARG A 248 8.21 -17.75 -11.70
CA ARG A 248 6.80 -18.11 -11.47
C ARG A 248 6.17 -17.41 -10.26
N SER A 249 6.99 -16.89 -9.35
CA SER A 249 6.55 -16.04 -8.25
C SER A 249 6.55 -14.54 -8.63
N GLY A 250 6.81 -14.19 -9.89
CA GLY A 250 6.91 -12.81 -10.39
C GLY A 250 8.26 -12.12 -10.15
N PHE A 251 9.24 -12.77 -9.51
CA PHE A 251 10.55 -12.21 -9.18
C PHE A 251 11.52 -12.22 -10.39
N TYR A 252 11.08 -11.77 -11.57
CA TYR A 252 11.82 -11.91 -12.82
C TYR A 252 13.22 -11.27 -12.81
N GLU A 253 13.37 -10.07 -12.24
CA GLU A 253 14.68 -9.42 -12.11
C GLU A 253 15.67 -10.25 -11.25
N HIS A 254 15.16 -10.92 -10.21
CA HIS A 254 15.98 -11.74 -9.32
C HIS A 254 16.25 -13.11 -9.95
N ALA A 255 15.24 -13.69 -10.61
CA ALA A 255 15.38 -14.92 -11.38
C ALA A 255 16.45 -14.77 -12.48
N ALA A 256 16.56 -13.59 -13.11
CA ALA A 256 17.57 -13.31 -14.12
C ALA A 256 19.01 -13.38 -13.58
N LEU A 257 19.25 -13.11 -12.29
CA LEU A 257 20.57 -13.26 -11.67
C LEU A 257 21.00 -14.74 -11.59
N LEU A 258 20.03 -15.65 -11.53
CA LEU A 258 20.26 -17.10 -11.46
C LEU A 258 20.05 -17.81 -12.80
N ALA A 259 19.35 -17.22 -13.75
CA ALA A 259 19.03 -17.86 -15.01
C ALA A 259 20.29 -18.31 -15.77
N ILE A 260 20.24 -19.52 -16.33
CA ILE A 260 21.28 -20.05 -17.22
C ILE A 260 20.96 -19.75 -18.70
N PRO A 261 21.92 -19.85 -19.65
CA PRO A 261 21.69 -19.48 -21.05
C PRO A 261 20.51 -20.19 -21.74
N SER A 262 20.10 -21.37 -21.27
CA SER A 262 18.92 -22.06 -21.79
C SER A 262 17.59 -21.49 -21.30
N GLN A 263 17.58 -20.56 -20.34
CA GLN A 263 16.40 -19.88 -19.79
C GLN A 263 16.25 -18.47 -20.36
N LYS A 264 16.37 -18.36 -21.70
CA LYS A 264 16.37 -17.08 -22.41
C LYS A 264 15.15 -16.21 -22.10
N ASP A 265 13.98 -16.83 -21.94
CA ASP A 265 12.74 -16.11 -21.64
C ASP A 265 12.84 -15.24 -20.39
N ILE A 266 13.42 -15.78 -19.30
CA ILE A 266 13.57 -15.06 -18.04
C ILE A 266 14.46 -13.83 -18.26
N LEU A 267 15.58 -14.02 -18.97
CA LEU A 267 16.55 -12.96 -19.25
C LEU A 267 15.97 -11.86 -20.16
N ILE A 268 15.25 -12.26 -21.22
CA ILE A 268 14.61 -11.34 -22.17
C ILE A 268 13.51 -10.55 -21.48
N TYR A 269 12.65 -11.22 -20.73
CA TYR A 269 11.53 -10.57 -20.06
C TYR A 269 11.99 -9.64 -18.93
N ALA A 270 12.96 -10.04 -18.10
CA ALA A 270 13.53 -9.17 -17.07
C ALA A 270 14.13 -7.88 -17.67
N ARG A 271 14.79 -7.97 -18.83
CA ARG A 271 15.30 -6.80 -19.55
C ARG A 271 14.17 -5.89 -20.05
N TYR A 272 13.08 -6.47 -20.55
CA TYR A 272 11.89 -5.72 -20.93
C TYR A 272 11.30 -4.95 -19.74
N LEU A 273 11.14 -5.59 -18.57
CA LEU A 273 10.63 -4.92 -17.36
C LEU A 273 11.51 -3.73 -16.96
N GLN A 274 12.83 -3.89 -16.97
CA GLN A 274 13.77 -2.81 -16.65
C GLN A 274 13.68 -1.65 -17.66
N ALA A 275 13.60 -1.96 -18.96
CA ALA A 275 13.48 -0.96 -20.01
C ALA A 275 12.15 -0.19 -19.93
N LEU A 276 11.05 -0.91 -19.69
CA LEU A 276 9.72 -0.32 -19.51
C LEU A 276 9.67 0.57 -18.27
N GLY A 277 10.17 0.10 -17.12
CA GLY A 277 10.23 0.90 -15.90
C GLY A 277 11.02 2.21 -16.10
N THR A 278 12.18 2.13 -16.74
CA THR A 278 13.00 3.31 -17.06
C THR A 278 12.26 4.28 -17.99
N LEU A 279 11.61 3.78 -19.03
CA LEU A 279 10.82 4.58 -19.96
C LEU A 279 9.67 5.30 -19.24
N THR A 280 8.92 4.56 -18.41
CA THR A 280 7.78 5.07 -17.65
C THR A 280 8.20 6.12 -16.63
N ASP A 281 9.26 5.89 -15.84
CA ASP A 281 9.76 6.88 -14.87
C ASP A 281 10.21 8.18 -15.57
N ASN A 282 10.85 8.06 -16.74
CA ASN A 282 11.24 9.23 -17.54
C ASN A 282 10.03 10.02 -18.02
N TYR A 283 9.01 9.33 -18.53
CA TYR A 283 7.76 9.96 -18.96
C TYR A 283 7.01 10.61 -17.79
N TYR A 284 6.94 9.97 -16.64
CA TYR A 284 6.32 10.54 -15.44
C TYR A 284 7.04 11.80 -14.93
N ARG A 285 8.37 11.86 -15.02
CA ARG A 285 9.09 13.13 -14.79
C ARG A 285 8.65 14.22 -15.73
N GLN A 286 8.50 13.91 -17.02
CA GLN A 286 8.03 14.87 -18.02
C GLN A 286 6.60 15.33 -17.74
N ILE A 287 5.72 14.45 -17.23
CA ILE A 287 4.38 14.85 -16.78
C ILE A 287 4.50 15.89 -15.67
N ALA A 288 5.29 15.59 -14.64
CA ALA A 288 5.41 16.44 -13.45
C ALA A 288 5.99 17.84 -13.75
N VAL A 289 6.71 18.00 -14.86
CA VAL A 289 7.23 19.30 -15.34
C VAL A 289 6.50 19.83 -16.58
N HIS A 290 5.35 19.25 -16.94
CA HIS A 290 4.48 19.66 -18.05
C HIS A 290 5.15 19.64 -19.43
N THR A 291 6.07 18.70 -19.66
CA THR A 291 6.76 18.49 -20.96
C THR A 291 6.46 17.14 -21.61
N ALA A 292 5.56 16.35 -21.04
CA ALA A 292 5.21 15.01 -21.53
C ALA A 292 4.49 15.05 -22.89
N LYS A 293 4.68 13.99 -23.68
CA LYS A 293 3.97 13.75 -24.94
C LYS A 293 3.40 12.33 -24.94
N ASP A 294 2.11 12.21 -24.63
CA ASP A 294 1.42 10.94 -24.45
C ASP A 294 1.51 10.03 -25.68
N SER A 295 1.37 10.59 -26.90
CA SER A 295 1.46 9.81 -28.13
C SER A 295 2.84 9.23 -28.38
N LEU A 296 3.90 9.96 -28.06
CA LEU A 296 5.28 9.47 -28.16
C LEU A 296 5.53 8.36 -27.14
N PHE A 297 5.08 8.55 -25.91
CA PHE A 297 5.21 7.55 -24.85
C PHE A 297 4.49 6.24 -25.22
N GLU A 298 3.24 6.33 -25.70
CA GLU A 298 2.47 5.17 -26.15
C GLU A 298 3.19 4.43 -27.29
N GLN A 299 3.71 5.15 -28.30
CA GLN A 299 4.51 4.54 -29.37
C GLN A 299 5.76 3.83 -28.84
N GLN A 300 6.47 4.41 -27.88
CA GLN A 300 7.67 3.82 -27.27
C GLN A 300 7.34 2.57 -26.46
N VAL A 301 6.24 2.58 -25.69
CA VAL A 301 5.76 1.39 -24.97
C VAL A 301 5.41 0.28 -25.95
N MET A 302 4.67 0.59 -27.02
CA MET A 302 4.30 -0.39 -28.03
C MET A 302 5.51 -0.95 -28.80
N ALA A 303 6.54 -0.12 -29.04
CA ALA A 303 7.79 -0.58 -29.64
C ALA A 303 8.55 -1.55 -28.73
N LEU A 304 8.63 -1.29 -27.42
CA LEU A 304 9.21 -2.23 -26.45
C LEU A 304 8.42 -3.53 -26.39
N SER A 305 7.08 -3.45 -26.37
CA SER A 305 6.19 -4.62 -26.36
C SER A 305 6.33 -5.47 -27.62
N ALA A 306 6.41 -4.85 -28.81
CA ALA A 306 6.67 -5.57 -30.05
C ALA A 306 8.05 -6.24 -30.07
N GLY A 307 9.07 -5.53 -29.56
CA GLY A 307 10.44 -6.02 -29.46
C GLY A 307 10.55 -7.28 -28.59
N VAL A 308 9.94 -7.26 -27.39
CA VAL A 308 10.00 -8.42 -26.50
C VAL A 308 9.23 -9.62 -27.07
N LEU A 309 8.09 -9.42 -27.75
CA LEU A 309 7.39 -10.52 -28.42
C LEU A 309 8.26 -11.16 -29.52
N LYS A 310 8.94 -10.33 -30.32
CA LYS A 310 9.87 -10.81 -31.35
C LYS A 310 11.02 -11.63 -30.74
N ASP A 311 11.64 -11.12 -29.69
CA ASP A 311 12.78 -11.78 -29.02
C ASP A 311 12.36 -13.11 -28.35
N LEU A 312 11.11 -13.23 -27.92
CA LEU A 312 10.52 -14.44 -27.35
C LEU A 312 9.93 -15.41 -28.39
N HIS A 313 9.98 -15.04 -29.67
CA HIS A 313 9.33 -15.75 -30.77
C HIS A 313 7.82 -15.96 -30.53
N LEU A 314 7.16 -14.95 -29.97
CA LEU A 314 5.72 -14.90 -29.74
C LEU A 314 5.05 -14.03 -30.81
N SER A 315 3.78 -14.35 -31.12
CA SER A 315 2.99 -13.61 -32.10
C SER A 315 1.68 -13.13 -31.48
N ALA A 316 1.28 -11.91 -31.80
CA ALA A 316 -0.04 -11.36 -31.51
C ALA A 316 -1.13 -11.90 -32.44
N GLY A 317 -0.79 -12.80 -33.37
CA GLY A 317 -1.70 -13.33 -34.38
C GLY A 317 -1.80 -12.42 -35.60
N LYS A 318 -2.97 -12.40 -36.24
CA LYS A 318 -3.25 -11.57 -37.43
C LYS A 318 -3.70 -10.16 -37.08
N ASP A 319 -4.08 -9.94 -35.82
CA ASP A 319 -4.60 -8.66 -35.34
C ASP A 319 -3.47 -7.64 -35.19
N SER A 320 -3.80 -6.35 -35.25
CA SER A 320 -2.85 -5.30 -34.91
C SER A 320 -2.45 -5.42 -33.44
N LEU A 321 -1.16 -5.28 -33.14
CA LEU A 321 -0.68 -5.29 -31.77
C LEU A 321 -1.23 -4.08 -30.99
N THR A 322 -2.15 -4.32 -30.07
CA THR A 322 -2.55 -3.38 -29.01
C THR A 322 -1.88 -3.78 -27.69
N TYR A 323 -1.98 -2.92 -26.67
CA TYR A 323 -1.41 -3.25 -25.37
C TYR A 323 -2.19 -4.37 -24.67
N GLU A 324 -3.51 -4.41 -24.83
CA GLU A 324 -4.37 -5.50 -24.36
C GLU A 324 -3.96 -6.81 -25.02
N LYS A 325 -3.75 -6.80 -26.35
CA LYS A 325 -3.30 -7.99 -27.06
C LYS A 325 -1.92 -8.45 -26.62
N PHE A 326 -1.02 -7.51 -26.33
CA PHE A 326 0.27 -7.81 -25.73
C PHE A 326 0.11 -8.51 -24.38
N LEU A 327 -0.75 -8.00 -23.49
CA LEU A 327 -1.02 -8.62 -22.19
C LEU A 327 -1.63 -10.02 -22.33
N GLU A 328 -2.59 -10.21 -23.24
CA GLU A 328 -3.17 -11.54 -23.53
C GLU A 328 -2.10 -12.58 -23.90
N VAL A 329 -1.11 -12.19 -24.71
CA VAL A 329 -0.02 -13.09 -25.13
C VAL A 329 0.96 -13.35 -23.98
N MET A 330 1.21 -12.34 -23.15
CA MET A 330 2.22 -12.41 -22.08
C MET A 330 1.70 -13.02 -20.78
N GLN A 331 0.39 -12.94 -20.50
CA GLN A 331 -0.22 -13.42 -19.27
C GLN A 331 0.00 -14.93 -19.04
N PRO A 332 -0.28 -15.85 -19.99
CA PRO A 332 -0.12 -17.29 -19.73
C PRO A 332 1.32 -17.72 -19.47
N ARG A 333 2.30 -16.99 -20.03
CA ARG A 333 3.72 -17.34 -19.93
C ARG A 333 4.43 -16.67 -18.76
N PHE A 334 4.04 -15.45 -18.42
CA PHE A 334 4.74 -14.65 -17.41
C PHE A 334 3.87 -14.16 -16.25
N GLY A 335 2.56 -14.43 -16.28
CA GLY A 335 1.61 -13.85 -15.34
C GLY A 335 1.47 -12.33 -15.50
N THR A 336 1.89 -11.75 -16.62
CA THR A 336 1.83 -10.29 -16.86
C THR A 336 0.39 -9.82 -16.82
N MET A 337 0.10 -8.80 -16.02
CA MET A 337 -1.22 -8.19 -15.93
C MET A 337 -1.09 -6.67 -15.74
N GLY A 338 -2.05 -5.91 -16.27
CA GLY A 338 -1.96 -4.46 -16.25
C GLY A 338 -2.85 -3.75 -17.25
N PHE A 339 -2.50 -2.50 -17.55
CA PHE A 339 -3.08 -1.70 -18.62
C PHE A 339 -2.14 -0.55 -19.01
N LEU A 340 -2.36 -0.01 -20.21
CA LEU A 340 -1.79 1.25 -20.68
C LEU A 340 -2.98 2.17 -21.00
N GLY A 341 -3.18 3.23 -20.22
CA GLY A 341 -4.41 4.00 -20.34
C GLY A 341 -4.46 5.19 -19.41
N VAL A 342 -5.66 5.66 -19.13
CA VAL A 342 -5.94 6.73 -18.15
C VAL A 342 -6.81 6.17 -17.05
N THR A 343 -6.71 6.70 -15.84
CA THR A 343 -7.56 6.33 -14.70
C THR A 343 -8.55 7.44 -14.37
N SER A 344 -9.58 7.13 -13.59
CA SER A 344 -10.59 8.11 -13.17
C SER A 344 -9.99 9.27 -12.37
N SER A 345 -8.85 9.05 -11.71
CA SER A 345 -8.14 10.04 -10.90
C SER A 345 -7.10 10.86 -11.66
N PHE A 346 -6.77 10.52 -12.91
CA PHE A 346 -5.66 11.14 -13.61
C PHE A 346 -5.78 11.12 -15.13
N HIS A 347 -5.55 12.27 -15.78
CA HIS A 347 -5.89 12.48 -17.19
C HIS A 347 -4.78 12.15 -18.20
N ALA A 348 -3.53 12.00 -17.77
CA ALA A 348 -2.44 11.61 -18.67
C ALA A 348 -2.28 10.09 -18.72
N LYS A 349 -1.67 9.59 -19.80
CA LYS A 349 -1.40 8.16 -19.95
C LYS A 349 -0.59 7.61 -18.78
N GLU A 350 -0.83 6.35 -18.44
CA GLU A 350 -0.07 5.64 -17.42
C GLU A 350 0.01 4.15 -17.72
N VAL A 351 1.07 3.52 -17.22
CA VAL A 351 1.24 2.07 -17.24
C VAL A 351 0.98 1.55 -15.84
N CYS A 352 0.05 0.61 -15.74
CA CYS A 352 -0.01 -0.33 -14.63
C CYS A 352 0.48 -1.67 -15.17
N LEU A 353 1.58 -2.22 -14.65
CA LEU A 353 2.06 -3.54 -15.04
C LEU A 353 2.71 -4.23 -13.86
N GLY A 354 2.24 -5.44 -13.56
CA GLY A 354 2.81 -6.33 -12.58
C GLY A 354 2.53 -7.79 -12.94
N HIS A 355 2.62 -8.65 -11.94
CA HIS A 355 2.54 -10.10 -12.13
C HIS A 355 1.46 -10.68 -11.22
N ILE A 356 0.68 -11.60 -11.77
CA ILE A 356 -0.27 -12.41 -11.01
C ILE A 356 0.52 -13.21 -9.97
N VAL A 357 0.16 -13.04 -8.70
CA VAL A 357 0.72 -13.79 -7.58
C VAL A 357 -0.32 -14.65 -6.86
N ASN A 358 -1.60 -14.39 -7.13
CA ASN A 358 -2.69 -15.21 -6.65
C ASN A 358 -3.89 -15.14 -7.61
N VAL A 359 -4.60 -16.26 -7.74
CA VAL A 359 -5.88 -16.34 -8.44
C VAL A 359 -6.82 -17.17 -7.59
N THR A 360 -7.87 -16.54 -7.08
CA THR A 360 -8.90 -17.17 -6.27
C THR A 360 -10.21 -17.09 -7.02
N ARG A 361 -10.78 -18.25 -7.38
CA ARG A 361 -12.17 -18.31 -7.83
C ARG A 361 -13.03 -18.76 -6.68
N LYS A 362 -14.02 -17.96 -6.31
CA LYS A 362 -14.92 -18.26 -5.19
C LYS A 362 -16.36 -18.17 -5.67
N ASP A 363 -17.14 -19.18 -5.29
CA ASP A 363 -18.59 -19.10 -5.37
C ASP A 363 -19.09 -18.35 -4.13
N VAL A 364 -19.76 -17.24 -4.37
CA VAL A 364 -20.40 -16.42 -3.34
C VAL A 364 -21.84 -16.88 -3.22
N LEU A 365 -22.23 -17.32 -2.02
CA LEU A 365 -23.59 -17.69 -1.67
C LEU A 365 -24.13 -16.70 -0.64
N GLN A 366 -25.14 -15.93 -1.01
CA GLN A 366 -25.81 -14.98 -0.11
C GLN A 366 -27.32 -15.23 -0.15
N TYR A 367 -27.89 -15.57 1.00
CA TYR A 367 -29.33 -15.80 1.16
C TYR A 367 -29.95 -16.76 0.11
N GLY A 368 -29.19 -17.80 -0.29
CA GLY A 368 -29.64 -18.79 -1.28
C GLY A 368 -29.30 -18.46 -2.74
N TYR A 369 -28.81 -17.25 -3.03
CA TYR A 369 -28.38 -16.83 -4.37
C TYR A 369 -26.90 -17.01 -4.57
N LYS A 370 -26.51 -17.44 -5.78
CA LYS A 370 -25.13 -17.84 -6.09
C LYS A 370 -24.56 -17.03 -7.24
N ALA A 371 -23.37 -16.46 -7.04
CA ALA A 371 -22.53 -15.93 -8.11
C ALA A 371 -21.11 -16.50 -8.03
N SER A 372 -20.37 -16.52 -9.13
CA SER A 372 -18.94 -16.83 -9.12
C SER A 372 -18.16 -15.55 -9.34
N LEU A 373 -17.11 -15.35 -8.56
CA LEU A 373 -16.15 -14.26 -8.76
C LEU A 373 -14.75 -14.82 -8.95
N THR A 374 -14.00 -14.17 -9.83
CA THR A 374 -12.55 -14.40 -9.98
C THR A 374 -11.82 -13.22 -9.35
N PHE A 375 -11.00 -13.50 -8.34
CA PHE A 375 -10.14 -12.51 -7.70
C PHE A 375 -8.69 -12.77 -8.09
N ILE A 376 -8.03 -11.76 -8.64
CA ILE A 376 -6.65 -11.83 -9.11
C ILE A 376 -5.83 -10.81 -8.33
N GLU A 377 -4.80 -11.28 -7.64
CA GLU A 377 -3.81 -10.39 -7.03
C GLU A 377 -2.63 -10.21 -7.94
N ILE A 378 -2.27 -8.95 -8.15
CA ILE A 378 -1.12 -8.50 -8.92
C ILE A 378 -0.13 -7.89 -7.95
N ASP A 379 1.15 -8.23 -8.08
CA ASP A 379 2.24 -7.73 -7.25
C ASP A 379 3.50 -7.56 -8.10
N LEU A 380 4.62 -7.18 -7.48
CA LEU A 380 5.92 -6.99 -8.11
C LEU A 380 5.79 -6.07 -9.32
N MET A 381 5.14 -4.94 -9.08
CA MET A 381 4.79 -3.94 -10.09
C MET A 381 6.05 -3.35 -10.71
N THR A 382 6.10 -3.35 -12.04
CA THR A 382 7.04 -2.53 -12.82
C THR A 382 6.61 -1.07 -12.79
N SER A 383 5.30 -0.81 -12.83
CA SER A 383 4.70 0.50 -12.64
C SER A 383 3.28 0.35 -12.08
N ASN A 384 2.87 1.24 -11.16
CA ASN A 384 1.52 1.29 -10.60
C ASN A 384 0.84 2.65 -10.84
N GLY A 385 1.09 3.24 -12.01
CA GLY A 385 0.53 4.52 -12.40
C GLY A 385 1.31 5.75 -11.94
N PHE A 386 0.96 6.91 -12.52
CA PHE A 386 1.66 8.17 -12.27
C PHE A 386 1.52 8.61 -10.82
N ILE A 387 0.33 8.49 -10.23
CA ILE A 387 0.08 8.91 -8.84
C ILE A 387 0.94 8.10 -7.87
N SER A 388 1.17 6.82 -8.15
CA SER A 388 2.05 6.00 -7.33
C SER A 388 3.49 6.47 -7.42
N TRP A 389 4.00 6.67 -8.64
CA TRP A 389 5.33 7.24 -8.83
C TRP A 389 5.47 8.63 -8.19
N PHE A 390 4.52 9.54 -8.43
CA PHE A 390 4.51 10.92 -7.96
C PHE A 390 4.54 11.02 -6.43
N SER A 391 3.78 10.15 -5.76
CA SER A 391 3.70 10.11 -4.30
C SER A 391 4.79 9.27 -3.62
N ASN A 392 5.78 8.80 -4.37
CA ASN A 392 6.81 7.86 -3.90
C ASN A 392 6.19 6.60 -3.27
N LYS A 393 5.26 5.98 -4.02
CA LYS A 393 4.52 4.75 -3.71
C LYS A 393 3.57 4.81 -2.51
N ARG A 394 3.29 6.00 -1.97
CA ARG A 394 2.34 6.16 -0.85
C ARG A 394 0.89 6.02 -1.27
N PHE A 395 0.60 6.39 -2.51
CA PHE A 395 -0.70 6.22 -3.15
C PHE A 395 -0.51 5.41 -4.44
N GLY A 396 -1.60 5.07 -5.12
CA GLY A 396 -1.54 4.34 -6.37
C GLY A 396 -2.85 3.66 -6.67
N ASN A 397 -2.89 2.95 -7.80
CA ASN A 397 -4.04 2.10 -8.11
C ASN A 397 -4.08 0.94 -7.12
N GLY A 398 -5.20 0.81 -6.39
CA GLY A 398 -5.45 -0.32 -5.49
C GLY A 398 -6.01 -1.53 -6.23
N GLY A 399 -6.72 -1.31 -7.34
CA GLY A 399 -7.35 -2.38 -8.08
C GLY A 399 -8.34 -1.86 -9.10
N TRP A 400 -8.92 -2.78 -9.86
CA TRP A 400 -9.98 -2.51 -10.82
C TRP A 400 -10.82 -3.77 -11.02
N SER A 401 -12.01 -3.62 -11.58
CA SER A 401 -12.89 -4.74 -11.92
C SER A 401 -13.22 -4.75 -13.41
N VAL A 402 -13.30 -5.94 -13.98
CA VAL A 402 -13.75 -6.18 -15.36
C VAL A 402 -14.64 -7.41 -15.34
N ASN A 403 -15.92 -7.24 -15.67
CA ASN A 403 -16.94 -8.29 -15.61
C ASN A 403 -17.01 -8.94 -14.20
N ASP A 404 -16.84 -10.26 -14.12
CA ASP A 404 -16.81 -11.07 -12.90
C ASP A 404 -15.41 -11.20 -12.28
N THR A 405 -14.44 -10.43 -12.79
CA THR A 405 -13.05 -10.49 -12.36
C THR A 405 -12.62 -9.20 -11.66
N ILE A 406 -12.08 -9.34 -10.45
CA ILE A 406 -11.56 -8.25 -9.63
C ILE A 406 -10.05 -8.39 -9.53
N TYR A 407 -9.35 -7.31 -9.86
CA TYR A 407 -7.90 -7.21 -9.80
C TYR A 407 -7.51 -6.35 -8.60
N ARG A 408 -6.61 -6.85 -7.75
CA ARG A 408 -6.03 -6.10 -6.63
C ARG A 408 -4.53 -5.96 -6.80
N VAL A 409 -4.00 -4.75 -6.63
CA VAL A 409 -2.57 -4.53 -6.51
C VAL A 409 -2.16 -4.77 -5.06
N ARG A 410 -1.56 -5.93 -4.77
CA ARG A 410 -1.27 -6.41 -3.41
C ARG A 410 -0.44 -5.40 -2.60
N GLU A 411 0.61 -4.81 -3.19
CA GLU A 411 1.50 -3.86 -2.52
C GLU A 411 0.74 -2.67 -1.90
N ALA A 412 -0.37 -2.23 -2.51
CA ALA A 412 -1.20 -1.14 -1.99
C ALA A 412 -1.93 -1.48 -0.68
N TYR A 413 -2.07 -2.76 -0.34
CA TYR A 413 -2.79 -3.24 0.84
C TYR A 413 -1.87 -3.83 1.91
N MET A 414 -0.57 -4.02 1.62
CA MET A 414 0.36 -4.65 2.56
C MET A 414 0.65 -3.82 3.82
N THR A 415 0.43 -2.50 3.77
CA THR A 415 0.71 -1.60 4.90
C THR A 415 -0.33 -1.72 6.01
N GLU A 416 -1.61 -1.87 5.67
CA GLU A 416 -2.71 -1.87 6.65
C GLU A 416 -2.58 -3.00 7.70
N PRO A 417 -2.25 -4.26 7.33
CA PRO A 417 -2.03 -5.33 8.31
C PRO A 417 -0.85 -5.09 9.25
N VAL A 418 0.21 -4.44 8.77
CA VAL A 418 1.38 -4.08 9.59
C VAL A 418 1.01 -3.00 10.59
N GLU A 419 0.31 -1.95 10.14
CA GLU A 419 -0.17 -0.88 11.00
C GLU A 419 -1.16 -1.41 12.05
N ALA A 420 -2.06 -2.31 11.64
CA ALA A 420 -2.98 -3.01 12.53
C ALA A 420 -2.24 -3.80 13.61
N TRP A 421 -1.21 -4.57 13.24
CA TRP A 421 -0.40 -5.29 14.22
C TRP A 421 0.27 -4.34 15.23
N THR A 422 0.86 -3.26 14.72
CA THR A 422 1.51 -2.24 15.55
C THR A 422 0.51 -1.60 16.51
N LEU A 423 -0.69 -1.27 16.02
CA LEU A 423 -1.76 -0.68 16.81
C LEU A 423 -2.22 -1.58 17.97
N ILE A 424 -2.20 -2.90 17.79
CA ILE A 424 -2.65 -3.84 18.82
C ILE A 424 -1.53 -4.18 19.81
N THR A 425 -0.27 -4.20 19.36
CA THR A 425 0.86 -4.67 20.18
C THR A 425 1.72 -3.56 20.80
N ASP A 426 1.73 -2.35 20.22
CA ASP A 426 2.42 -1.19 20.78
C ASP A 426 1.46 -0.35 21.63
N SER A 427 1.63 -0.39 22.95
CA SER A 427 0.80 0.34 23.90
C SER A 427 0.82 1.87 23.71
N THR A 428 1.91 2.44 23.21
CA THR A 428 2.04 3.89 22.99
C THR A 428 1.22 4.30 21.79
N VAL A 429 1.40 3.60 20.67
CA VAL A 429 0.61 3.83 19.43
C VAL A 429 -0.87 3.62 19.72
N ARG A 430 -1.20 2.54 20.45
CA ARG A 430 -2.58 2.24 20.86
C ARG A 430 -3.20 3.37 21.67
N LYS A 431 -2.50 3.87 22.69
CA LYS A 431 -2.98 4.96 23.54
C LYS A 431 -3.17 6.26 22.73
N GLU A 432 -2.24 6.56 21.84
CA GLU A 432 -2.33 7.73 20.96
C GLU A 432 -3.58 7.66 20.07
N GLN A 433 -3.81 6.53 19.41
CA GLN A 433 -4.97 6.34 18.54
C GLN A 433 -6.30 6.34 19.33
N LEU A 434 -6.36 5.68 20.49
CA LEU A 434 -7.55 5.71 21.34
C LEU A 434 -7.85 7.12 21.88
N SER A 435 -6.83 7.96 22.07
CA SER A 435 -7.06 9.35 22.49
C SER A 435 -7.88 10.16 21.48
N VAL A 436 -7.84 9.80 20.19
CA VAL A 436 -8.68 10.41 19.15
C VAL A 436 -10.15 10.10 19.40
N PHE A 437 -10.46 8.84 19.71
CA PHE A 437 -11.80 8.41 20.11
C PHE A 437 -12.26 9.09 21.41
N GLU A 438 -11.44 9.06 22.45
CA GLU A 438 -11.77 9.63 23.77
C GLU A 438 -12.11 11.13 23.67
N LYS A 439 -11.28 11.89 22.94
CA LYS A 439 -11.53 13.32 22.68
C LYS A 439 -12.79 13.55 21.88
N ALA A 440 -13.04 12.73 20.85
CA ALA A 440 -14.20 12.87 19.98
C ALA A 440 -15.52 12.60 20.71
N ILE A 441 -15.54 11.63 21.63
CA ILE A 441 -16.72 11.31 22.44
C ILE A 441 -16.96 12.35 23.54
N ALA A 442 -15.89 12.75 24.25
CA ALA A 442 -15.97 13.70 25.36
C ALA A 442 -16.39 15.11 24.91
N ASN A 443 -16.01 15.52 23.70
CA ASN A 443 -16.37 16.83 23.17
C ASN A 443 -17.85 16.89 22.76
N THR A 444 -18.63 17.78 23.38
CA THR A 444 -20.05 17.98 23.06
C THR A 444 -20.27 18.65 21.71
N THR A 445 -19.26 19.32 21.15
CA THR A 445 -19.34 20.07 19.88
C THR A 445 -18.49 19.48 18.76
N SER A 446 -18.02 18.23 18.89
CA SER A 446 -17.28 17.59 17.79
C SER A 446 -18.13 17.51 16.53
N ASP A 447 -17.55 17.90 15.39
CA ASP A 447 -18.18 17.70 14.10
C ASP A 447 -18.35 16.20 13.81
N THR A 448 -19.32 15.87 12.97
CA THR A 448 -19.68 14.48 12.66
C THR A 448 -18.51 13.68 12.09
N ALA A 449 -17.62 14.28 11.29
CA ALA A 449 -16.50 13.56 10.70
C ALA A 449 -15.47 13.18 11.77
N THR A 450 -15.11 14.11 12.65
CA THR A 450 -14.23 13.84 13.80
C THR A 450 -14.82 12.76 14.71
N LEU A 451 -16.12 12.84 15.00
CA LEU A 451 -16.82 11.84 15.81
C LEU A 451 -16.77 10.43 15.19
N LEU A 452 -17.17 10.32 13.92
CA LEU A 452 -17.21 9.03 13.22
C LEU A 452 -15.81 8.45 13.02
N ASN A 453 -14.79 9.28 12.84
CA ASN A 453 -13.39 8.81 12.80
C ASN A 453 -12.96 8.20 14.14
N GLY A 454 -13.28 8.84 15.26
CA GLY A 454 -13.02 8.28 16.59
C GLY A 454 -13.72 6.93 16.79
N ILE A 455 -15.01 6.84 16.43
CA ILE A 455 -15.80 5.60 16.54
C ILE A 455 -15.21 4.49 15.67
N ASN A 456 -14.81 4.80 14.45
CA ASN A 456 -14.12 3.87 13.55
C ASN A 456 -12.86 3.28 14.20
N ILE A 457 -12.00 4.13 14.77
CA ILE A 457 -10.79 3.66 15.47
C ILE A 457 -11.16 2.67 16.57
N ARG A 458 -12.14 3.00 17.41
CA ARG A 458 -12.57 2.13 18.52
C ARG A 458 -13.11 0.78 18.03
N LEU A 459 -14.02 0.80 17.05
CA LEU A 459 -14.62 -0.42 16.49
C LEU A 459 -13.57 -1.33 15.84
N ARG A 460 -12.63 -0.75 15.08
CA ARG A 460 -11.54 -1.51 14.45
C ARG A 460 -10.64 -2.15 15.50
N ILE A 461 -10.24 -1.40 16.54
CA ILE A 461 -9.41 -1.94 17.63
C ILE A 461 -10.10 -3.13 18.29
N ASN A 462 -11.39 -3.01 18.64
CA ASN A 462 -12.14 -4.11 19.26
C ASN A 462 -12.16 -5.38 18.38
N ALA A 463 -12.39 -5.21 17.08
CA ALA A 463 -12.39 -6.32 16.12
C ALA A 463 -11.01 -6.97 16.01
N MET A 464 -9.95 -6.15 15.93
CA MET A 464 -8.57 -6.63 15.83
C MET A 464 -8.08 -7.30 17.13
N ASP A 465 -8.47 -6.79 18.30
CA ASP A 465 -8.22 -7.46 19.59
C ASP A 465 -8.80 -8.87 19.61
N SER A 466 -10.00 -9.05 19.05
CA SER A 466 -10.67 -10.35 18.98
C SER A 466 -9.91 -11.32 18.07
N VAL A 467 -9.41 -10.85 16.92
CA VAL A 467 -8.56 -11.64 16.02
C VAL A 467 -7.24 -12.03 16.72
N TYR A 468 -6.57 -11.06 17.35
CA TYR A 468 -5.33 -11.29 18.09
C TYR A 468 -5.52 -12.31 19.21
N ALA A 469 -6.54 -12.13 20.06
CA ALA A 469 -6.82 -13.02 21.17
C ALA A 469 -7.14 -14.44 20.70
N THR A 470 -7.89 -14.61 19.61
CA THR A 470 -8.18 -15.92 19.03
C THR A 470 -6.90 -16.65 18.63
N LEU A 471 -6.02 -15.98 17.89
CA LEU A 471 -4.75 -16.57 17.44
C LEU A 471 -3.78 -16.82 18.60
N TYR A 472 -3.73 -15.93 19.58
CA TYR A 472 -2.94 -16.12 20.79
C TYR A 472 -3.44 -17.33 21.60
N ASN A 473 -4.75 -17.52 21.72
CA ASN A 473 -5.34 -18.66 22.42
C ASN A 473 -5.13 -20.00 21.68
N GLN A 474 -4.81 -19.98 20.38
CA GLN A 474 -4.36 -21.14 19.61
C GLN A 474 -2.89 -21.51 19.87
N GLY A 475 -2.19 -20.78 20.73
CA GLY A 475 -0.79 -21.05 21.10
C GLY A 475 0.25 -20.34 20.23
N LEU A 476 -0.17 -19.54 19.24
CA LEU A 476 0.75 -18.80 18.37
C LEU A 476 1.47 -17.69 19.14
N ARG A 477 2.77 -17.51 18.90
CA ARG A 477 3.62 -16.49 19.57
C ARG A 477 4.59 -15.82 18.60
N GLY A 478 5.18 -14.70 19.02
CA GLY A 478 6.26 -14.02 18.29
C GLY A 478 5.92 -13.72 16.83
N SER A 479 6.87 -13.98 15.93
CA SER A 479 6.73 -13.74 14.48
C SER A 479 5.63 -14.58 13.82
N GLU A 480 5.37 -15.79 14.33
CA GLU A 480 4.32 -16.65 13.80
C GLU A 480 2.94 -16.05 14.09
N LEU A 481 2.71 -15.57 15.31
CA LEU A 481 1.47 -14.85 15.66
C LEU A 481 1.29 -13.61 14.81
N GLN A 482 2.35 -12.83 14.57
CA GLN A 482 2.29 -11.64 13.75
C GLN A 482 1.88 -11.94 12.30
N LEU A 483 2.54 -12.92 11.66
CA LEU A 483 2.22 -13.32 10.29
C LEU A 483 0.80 -13.88 10.18
N GLN A 484 0.37 -14.72 11.12
CA GLN A 484 -0.98 -15.26 11.13
C GLN A 484 -2.04 -14.19 11.38
N PHE A 485 -1.75 -13.19 12.23
CA PHE A 485 -2.63 -12.03 12.43
C PHE A 485 -2.79 -11.23 11.14
N MET A 486 -1.69 -10.90 10.46
CA MET A 486 -1.71 -10.16 9.20
C MET A 486 -2.52 -10.92 8.14
N ASN A 487 -2.22 -12.20 7.95
CA ASN A 487 -2.94 -13.07 7.02
C ASN A 487 -4.44 -13.19 7.35
N ALA A 488 -4.80 -13.32 8.64
CA ALA A 488 -6.19 -13.42 9.06
C ALA A 488 -6.94 -12.11 8.79
N LEU A 489 -6.30 -10.96 9.04
CA LEU A 489 -6.89 -9.66 8.77
C LEU A 489 -7.09 -9.44 7.25
N GLU A 490 -6.09 -9.74 6.43
CA GLU A 490 -6.17 -9.64 4.96
C GLU A 490 -7.30 -10.53 4.42
N ARG A 491 -7.35 -11.81 4.79
CA ARG A 491 -8.40 -12.73 4.35
C ARG A 491 -9.79 -12.28 4.74
N LYS A 492 -9.98 -11.84 5.99
CA LYS A 492 -11.29 -11.37 6.43
C LYS A 492 -11.72 -10.10 5.70
N GLN A 493 -10.77 -9.20 5.38
CA GLN A 493 -11.07 -8.01 4.58
C GLN A 493 -11.45 -8.40 3.15
N GLU A 494 -10.72 -9.32 2.53
CA GLU A 494 -11.03 -9.85 1.21
C GLU A 494 -12.40 -10.54 1.18
N ASP A 495 -12.72 -11.38 2.16
CA ASP A 495 -14.01 -12.05 2.28
C ASP A 495 -15.17 -11.06 2.37
N ALA A 496 -14.99 -9.94 3.09
CA ALA A 496 -16.00 -8.90 3.18
C ALA A 496 -16.05 -8.02 1.93
N SER A 497 -14.99 -7.27 1.63
CA SER A 497 -15.00 -6.20 0.64
C SER A 497 -14.88 -6.68 -0.80
N ILE A 498 -14.40 -7.90 -1.03
CA ILE A 498 -14.31 -8.47 -2.38
C ILE A 498 -15.44 -9.49 -2.54
N PHE A 499 -15.43 -10.56 -1.76
CA PHE A 499 -16.37 -11.65 -2.03
C PHE A 499 -17.80 -11.31 -1.60
N ALA A 500 -18.03 -10.71 -0.44
CA ALA A 500 -19.39 -10.36 -0.04
C ALA A 500 -19.92 -9.12 -0.78
N HIS A 501 -19.13 -8.04 -0.85
CA HIS A 501 -19.55 -6.81 -1.53
C HIS A 501 -19.71 -7.00 -3.05
N GLU A 502 -18.66 -7.36 -3.77
CA GLU A 502 -18.72 -7.48 -5.23
C GLU A 502 -19.56 -8.70 -5.65
N GLY A 503 -19.63 -9.72 -4.79
CA GLY A 503 -20.49 -10.87 -5.01
C GLY A 503 -21.95 -10.48 -5.00
N ARG A 504 -22.34 -9.50 -4.19
CA ARG A 504 -23.68 -8.94 -4.20
C ARG A 504 -24.00 -8.21 -5.51
N HIS A 505 -23.06 -7.41 -6.05
CA HIS A 505 -23.27 -6.80 -7.38
C HIS A 505 -23.52 -7.86 -8.45
N SER A 506 -22.76 -8.95 -8.42
CA SER A 506 -22.94 -10.06 -9.37
C SER A 506 -24.27 -10.79 -9.18
N ILE A 507 -24.68 -11.07 -7.94
CA ILE A 507 -26.01 -11.66 -7.63
C ILE A 507 -27.12 -10.76 -8.15
N ASP A 508 -27.06 -9.45 -7.88
CA ASP A 508 -28.08 -8.50 -8.34
C ASP A 508 -28.14 -8.44 -9.87
N GLN A 509 -27.00 -8.52 -10.56
CA GLN A 509 -26.95 -8.56 -12.03
C GLN A 509 -27.53 -9.86 -12.62
N ILE A 510 -27.33 -11.01 -11.95
CA ILE A 510 -27.81 -12.31 -12.44
C ILE A 510 -29.31 -12.47 -12.20
N TYR A 511 -29.78 -12.18 -10.99
CA TYR A 511 -31.14 -12.52 -10.56
C TYR A 511 -32.10 -11.33 -10.59
N PHE A 512 -31.58 -10.09 -10.55
CA PHE A 512 -32.37 -8.86 -10.43
C PHE A 512 -31.95 -7.79 -11.47
N ALA A 513 -31.49 -8.22 -12.64
CA ALA A 513 -30.88 -7.35 -13.67
C ALA A 513 -31.68 -6.06 -13.93
N LYS A 514 -33.01 -6.16 -14.10
CA LYS A 514 -33.88 -5.01 -14.38
C LYS A 514 -33.90 -3.99 -13.25
N ASP A 515 -33.89 -4.46 -12.00
CA ASP A 515 -33.90 -3.58 -10.83
C ASP A 515 -32.51 -3.00 -10.59
N PHE A 516 -31.47 -3.81 -10.80
CA PHE A 516 -30.08 -3.36 -10.72
C PHE A 516 -29.78 -2.25 -11.74
N GLU A 517 -30.16 -2.43 -13.02
CA GLU A 517 -29.93 -1.44 -14.08
C GLU A 517 -30.65 -0.11 -13.83
N LYS A 518 -31.83 -0.15 -13.21
CA LYS A 518 -32.62 1.06 -12.87
C LYS A 518 -32.16 1.74 -11.58
N ALA A 519 -31.57 1.00 -10.66
CA ALA A 519 -31.11 1.55 -9.39
C ALA A 519 -29.97 2.56 -9.62
N PRO A 520 -29.96 3.72 -8.93
CA PRO A 520 -28.82 4.63 -8.95
C PRO A 520 -27.59 3.96 -8.33
N SER A 521 -26.39 4.42 -8.70
CA SER A 521 -25.12 3.87 -8.19
C SER A 521 -25.09 3.80 -6.65
N SER A 522 -25.58 4.83 -5.95
CA SER A 522 -25.64 4.82 -4.47
C SER A 522 -26.51 3.70 -3.89
N GLU A 523 -27.59 3.31 -4.57
CA GLU A 523 -28.46 2.23 -4.10
C GLU A 523 -27.83 0.86 -4.36
N ARG A 524 -27.18 0.66 -5.52
CA ARG A 524 -26.42 -0.56 -5.81
C ARG A 524 -25.31 -0.77 -4.78
N GLU A 525 -24.53 0.29 -4.53
CA GLU A 525 -23.49 0.32 -3.50
C GLU A 525 -24.02 0.06 -2.09
N TYR A 526 -25.19 0.60 -1.76
CA TYR A 526 -25.84 0.37 -0.48
C TYR A 526 -26.21 -1.11 -0.30
N ARG A 527 -26.84 -1.75 -1.30
CA ARG A 527 -27.17 -3.18 -1.26
C ARG A 527 -25.91 -4.05 -1.10
N ALA A 528 -24.84 -3.73 -1.82
CA ALA A 528 -23.56 -4.42 -1.68
C ALA A 528 -22.95 -4.27 -0.28
N LYS A 529 -23.00 -3.07 0.31
CA LYS A 529 -22.52 -2.81 1.68
C LYS A 529 -23.33 -3.50 2.76
N LEU A 530 -24.63 -3.71 2.56
CA LEU A 530 -25.44 -4.53 3.46
C LEU A 530 -24.87 -5.96 3.53
N SER A 531 -24.57 -6.55 2.38
CA SER A 531 -23.93 -7.88 2.31
C SER A 531 -22.48 -7.86 2.83
N GLU A 532 -21.71 -6.81 2.55
CA GLU A 532 -20.36 -6.61 3.08
C GLU A 532 -20.31 -6.68 4.61
N ILE A 533 -21.31 -6.11 5.30
CA ILE A 533 -21.37 -6.15 6.77
C ILE A 533 -22.05 -7.43 7.27
N ALA A 534 -23.21 -7.78 6.73
CA ALA A 534 -24.03 -8.89 7.23
C ALA A 534 -23.36 -10.26 7.03
N CYS A 535 -22.54 -10.41 5.97
CA CYS A 535 -21.83 -11.65 5.66
C CYS A 535 -20.37 -11.67 6.14
N ALA A 536 -19.88 -10.61 6.80
CA ALA A 536 -18.51 -10.56 7.28
C ALA A 536 -18.31 -11.28 8.61
N ASP A 537 -17.19 -11.99 8.77
CA ASP A 537 -16.77 -12.66 10.00
C ASP A 537 -16.37 -11.71 11.15
N PHE A 538 -16.22 -10.42 10.85
CA PHE A 538 -15.68 -9.39 11.73
C PHE A 538 -16.35 -8.02 11.48
N PRO A 539 -17.70 -7.96 11.60
CA PRO A 539 -18.53 -6.88 11.10
C PRO A 539 -18.25 -5.52 11.75
N GLN A 540 -17.75 -5.48 12.98
CA GLN A 540 -17.32 -4.23 13.64
C GLN A 540 -16.21 -3.50 12.88
N TYR A 541 -15.26 -4.24 12.30
CA TYR A 541 -14.15 -3.66 11.53
C TYR A 541 -14.67 -2.96 10.27
N ILE A 542 -15.52 -3.66 9.51
CA ILE A 542 -16.13 -3.17 8.28
C ILE A 542 -17.05 -1.99 8.58
N PHE A 543 -17.94 -2.13 9.57
CA PHE A 543 -18.86 -1.07 9.95
C PHE A 543 -18.12 0.22 10.33
N GLY A 544 -17.04 0.12 11.10
CA GLY A 544 -16.17 1.26 11.42
C GLY A 544 -15.64 1.98 10.18
N LYS A 545 -15.10 1.23 9.20
CA LYS A 545 -14.57 1.81 7.94
C LYS A 545 -15.66 2.53 7.14
N LEU A 546 -16.85 1.95 7.06
CA LEU A 546 -17.96 2.52 6.29
C LEU A 546 -18.49 3.82 6.92
N VAL A 547 -18.70 3.86 8.25
CA VAL A 547 -19.23 5.07 8.91
C VAL A 547 -18.23 6.23 8.90
N ALA A 548 -16.92 5.97 8.91
CA ALA A 548 -15.92 7.04 8.80
C ALA A 548 -15.79 7.64 7.39
N THR A 549 -16.39 7.01 6.37
CA THR A 549 -16.24 7.40 4.95
C THR A 549 -17.56 7.87 4.33
N VAL A 550 -18.45 8.48 5.14
CA VAL A 550 -19.65 9.15 4.66
C VAL A 550 -19.29 10.37 3.82
N GLY A 551 -19.93 10.55 2.68
CA GLY A 551 -19.61 11.63 1.74
C GLY A 551 -20.59 11.78 0.59
N PRO A 552 -20.33 12.67 -0.37
CA PRO A 552 -21.23 12.94 -1.49
C PRO A 552 -21.07 11.98 -2.69
N SER A 553 -20.04 11.11 -2.70
CA SER A 553 -19.88 10.10 -3.75
C SER A 553 -20.93 8.98 -3.64
N GLY A 554 -21.10 8.17 -4.68
CA GLY A 554 -22.02 7.00 -4.64
C GLY A 554 -21.76 6.10 -3.43
N HIS A 555 -20.50 5.74 -3.18
CA HIS A 555 -20.10 5.02 -1.97
C HIS A 555 -20.36 5.81 -0.68
N GLY A 556 -20.08 7.13 -0.67
CA GLY A 556 -20.27 7.98 0.50
C GLY A 556 -21.74 8.16 0.88
N MET A 557 -22.64 8.19 -0.10
CA MET A 557 -24.09 8.20 0.09
C MET A 557 -24.58 6.85 0.60
N ALA A 558 -24.09 5.74 0.03
CA ALA A 558 -24.38 4.41 0.53
C ALA A 558 -23.95 4.23 2.00
N ASN A 559 -22.76 4.74 2.37
CA ASN A 559 -22.28 4.76 3.76
C ASN A 559 -23.20 5.57 4.69
N ARG A 560 -23.79 6.66 4.20
CA ARG A 560 -24.77 7.44 4.96
C ARG A 560 -26.01 6.61 5.27
N MET A 561 -26.53 5.88 4.29
CA MET A 561 -27.69 4.99 4.48
C MET A 561 -27.38 3.88 5.50
N ILE A 562 -26.18 3.30 5.46
CA ILE A 562 -25.70 2.35 6.48
C ILE A 562 -25.71 2.97 7.88
N LEU A 563 -25.19 4.20 8.03
CA LEU A 563 -25.21 4.92 9.30
C LEU A 563 -26.64 5.19 9.79
N GLU A 564 -27.52 5.69 8.92
CA GLU A 564 -28.91 6.00 9.26
C GLU A 564 -29.71 4.76 9.72
N ASN A 565 -29.49 3.62 9.07
CA ASN A 565 -30.09 2.34 9.48
C ASN A 565 -29.60 1.92 10.87
N ALA A 566 -28.30 2.00 11.13
CA ALA A 566 -27.76 1.67 12.45
C ALA A 566 -28.36 2.55 13.55
N LEU A 567 -28.49 3.86 13.30
CA LEU A 567 -29.09 4.79 14.26
C LEU A 567 -30.57 4.49 14.49
N THR A 568 -31.32 4.16 13.43
CA THR A 568 -32.74 3.78 13.52
C THR A 568 -32.91 2.49 14.33
N TRP A 569 -32.10 1.47 14.04
CA TRP A 569 -32.09 0.21 14.77
C TRP A 569 -31.75 0.41 16.25
N MET A 570 -30.71 1.20 16.55
CA MET A 570 -30.35 1.54 17.93
C MET A 570 -31.49 2.23 18.68
N GLY A 571 -32.28 3.07 18.02
CA GLY A 571 -33.45 3.71 18.62
C GLY A 571 -34.55 2.73 19.04
N GLN A 572 -34.68 1.61 18.32
CA GLN A 572 -35.70 0.58 18.59
C GLN A 572 -35.21 -0.49 19.57
N HIS A 573 -33.89 -0.70 19.65
CA HIS A 573 -33.27 -1.77 20.43
C HIS A 573 -32.41 -1.25 21.61
N GLN A 574 -32.69 -0.05 22.14
CA GLN A 574 -31.92 0.55 23.24
C GLN A 574 -31.70 -0.38 24.44
N PRO A 575 -32.71 -1.13 24.94
CA PRO A 575 -32.53 -2.02 26.09
C PRO A 575 -31.61 -3.22 25.83
N GLU A 576 -31.38 -3.55 24.56
CA GLU A 576 -30.54 -4.68 24.14
C GLU A 576 -29.06 -4.28 24.02
N ILE A 577 -28.75 -2.97 24.00
CA ILE A 577 -27.39 -2.46 23.83
C ILE A 577 -26.74 -2.27 25.20
N SER A 578 -25.75 -3.12 25.49
CA SER A 578 -25.02 -3.07 26.76
C SER A 578 -24.35 -1.71 26.97
N GLY A 579 -24.69 -1.05 28.08
CA GLY A 579 -24.15 0.26 28.45
C GLY A 579 -24.74 1.45 27.69
N TYR A 580 -25.88 1.29 26.99
CA TYR A 580 -26.53 2.39 26.31
C TYR A 580 -27.09 3.43 27.30
N ASP A 581 -26.75 4.70 27.07
CA ASP A 581 -27.18 5.84 27.86
C ASP A 581 -28.20 6.67 27.06
N THR A 582 -29.46 6.68 27.51
CA THR A 582 -30.54 7.42 26.86
C THR A 582 -30.38 8.94 26.92
N THR A 583 -29.44 9.45 27.71
CA THR A 583 -29.14 10.89 27.80
C THR A 583 -28.13 11.34 26.73
N LEU A 584 -27.48 10.41 26.03
CA LEU A 584 -26.50 10.68 24.99
C LEU A 584 -27.06 10.41 23.58
N PRO A 585 -26.67 11.19 22.56
CA PRO A 585 -27.06 10.90 21.17
C PRO A 585 -26.60 9.50 20.73
N ALA A 586 -27.48 8.74 20.07
CA ALA A 586 -27.19 7.38 19.59
C ALA A 586 -25.92 7.30 18.73
N ILE A 587 -25.64 8.34 17.92
CA ILE A 587 -24.43 8.40 17.07
C ILE A 587 -23.13 8.34 17.88
N LYS A 588 -23.09 8.89 19.11
CA LYS A 588 -21.90 8.77 19.98
C LYS A 588 -21.71 7.35 20.52
N GLN A 589 -22.76 6.54 20.48
CA GLN A 589 -22.83 5.23 21.11
C GLN A 589 -22.74 4.07 20.12
N LEU A 590 -22.52 4.35 18.83
CA LEU A 590 -22.33 3.33 17.78
C LEU A 590 -21.25 2.30 18.14
N HIS A 591 -20.22 2.73 18.87
CA HIS A 591 -19.11 1.88 19.31
C HIS A 591 -19.52 0.80 20.34
N LEU A 592 -20.74 0.88 20.90
CA LEU A 592 -21.29 -0.11 21.83
C LEU A 592 -21.91 -1.32 21.12
N LEU A 593 -22.20 -1.21 19.82
CA LEU A 593 -22.80 -2.31 19.06
C LEU A 593 -21.85 -3.51 19.00
N SER A 594 -22.34 -4.66 19.45
CA SER A 594 -21.63 -5.94 19.30
C SER A 594 -21.64 -6.42 17.85
N ALA A 595 -20.75 -7.35 17.51
CA ALA A 595 -20.68 -7.93 16.17
C ALA A 595 -22.02 -8.54 15.71
N SER A 596 -22.71 -9.28 16.58
CA SER A 596 -24.01 -9.90 16.28
C SER A 596 -25.13 -8.88 16.09
N GLN A 597 -25.14 -7.79 16.87
CA GLN A 597 -26.10 -6.69 16.70
C GLN A 597 -25.89 -5.98 15.36
N ILE A 598 -24.63 -5.71 14.98
CA ILE A 598 -24.31 -5.12 13.69
C ILE A 598 -24.80 -6.01 12.55
N GLN A 599 -24.50 -7.32 12.57
CA GLN A 599 -24.98 -8.25 11.54
C GLN A 599 -26.50 -8.32 11.47
N THR A 600 -27.17 -8.38 12.63
CA THR A 600 -28.64 -8.46 12.70
C THR A 600 -29.27 -7.20 12.13
N CYS A 601 -28.80 -6.01 12.55
CA CYS A 601 -29.25 -4.72 12.04
C CYS A 601 -29.23 -4.67 10.50
N PHE A 602 -28.13 -5.11 9.87
CA PHE A 602 -27.99 -5.00 8.42
C PHE A 602 -28.65 -6.14 7.65
N ARG A 603 -28.74 -7.34 8.24
CA ARG A 603 -29.54 -8.42 7.66
C ARG A 603 -31.02 -8.05 7.63
N ASP A 604 -31.57 -7.49 8.70
CA ASP A 604 -33.02 -7.21 8.79
C ASP A 604 -33.51 -6.15 7.80
N VAL A 605 -32.61 -5.31 7.28
CA VAL A 605 -32.91 -4.29 6.27
C VAL A 605 -32.43 -4.67 4.86
N ASP A 606 -31.73 -5.79 4.69
CA ASP A 606 -31.27 -6.25 3.37
C ASP A 606 -32.45 -6.81 2.57
N PRO A 607 -32.79 -6.25 1.40
CA PRO A 607 -33.87 -6.78 0.57
C PRO A 607 -33.61 -8.22 0.09
N LEU A 608 -32.36 -8.66 -0.03
CA LEU A 608 -32.04 -10.02 -0.49
C LEU A 608 -32.29 -11.07 0.60
N SER A 609 -32.26 -10.70 1.88
CA SER A 609 -32.53 -11.66 2.96
C SER A 609 -34.02 -11.92 3.19
N LYS A 610 -34.89 -11.19 2.50
CA LYS A 610 -36.36 -11.25 2.63
C LYS A 610 -37.05 -11.98 1.47
N GLN A 611 -36.28 -12.35 0.45
CA GLN A 611 -36.73 -13.15 -0.68
C GLN A 611 -36.46 -14.62 -0.40
#